data_AF-A0A7X6XSZ7-F1
#
_entry.id   AF-A0A7X6XSZ7-F1
#
_cell.length_a   1.000
_cell.length_b   1.000
_cell.length_c   1.000
_cell.angle_alpha   90.00
_cell.angle_beta   90.00
_cell.angle_gamma   90.00
#
_symmetry.space_group_name_H-M   'P 1'
#
loop_
_entity.id
_entity.type
_entity.pdbx_description
1 polymer ?
#
loop_
_entity_poly.entity_id
_entity_poly.type
_entity_poly.pdbx_seq_one_letter_code
_entity_poly.pdbx_strand_id
1 'polypeptide(L)'
;KRDVLLDELAQLVNFNSYEDENGQFSINVGGALLVKGANHDGFTFDKNDSPAVIKWKSYGTPVNISSGELKGMMELRDQKVQGYIDRLAVFASTFAQKFNEIHRNGFDLNGNQGGNFFKDSQNLAPYELIAVDQDILSDIGRIAAAGNKDGIPGDNTNALELAGIKSRHFNEISGTFDDYYGSLISKIGIDSQEAGRMANSQEFIVSQLDQRRKSTSGVSLDEEMAKMVMHQHAYTAAARVITAVDQMIDTIVNKMGIVGR
;
A
#
# COMPACT_ATOMS: atom_id res chain seq x y z
N LYS A 1 12.28 2.17 24.31
CA LYS A 1 10.83 1.98 23.99
C LYS A 1 10.34 3.06 23.01
N ARG A 2 10.62 4.35 23.23
CA ARG A 2 10.31 5.43 22.27
C ARG A 2 10.84 5.15 20.87
N ASP A 3 12.14 4.86 20.75
CA ASP A 3 12.78 4.73 19.43
C ASP A 3 12.25 3.53 18.64
N VAL A 4 11.85 2.45 19.32
CA VAL A 4 11.20 1.29 18.69
C VAL A 4 9.83 1.67 18.11
N LEU A 5 9.04 2.48 18.83
CA LEU A 5 7.76 2.98 18.31
C LEU A 5 7.92 3.96 17.15
N LEU A 6 9.04 4.70 17.12
CA LEU A 6 9.39 5.56 15.99
C LEU A 6 9.78 4.73 14.76
N ASP A 7 10.54 3.64 14.95
CA ASP A 7 10.86 2.70 13.89
C ASP A 7 9.58 2.03 13.34
N GLU A 8 8.63 1.64 14.20
CA GLU A 8 7.31 1.11 13.79
C GLU A 8 6.48 2.17 13.03
N LEU A 9 6.43 3.40 13.54
CA LEU A 9 5.72 4.49 12.87
C LEU A 9 6.30 4.79 11.49
N ALA A 10 7.62 4.71 11.32
CA ALA A 10 8.31 4.97 10.06
C ALA A 10 7.96 3.95 8.98
N GLN A 11 7.58 2.72 9.37
CA GLN A 11 7.08 1.72 8.43
C GLN A 11 5.69 2.08 7.91
N LEU A 12 4.85 2.68 8.76
CA LEU A 12 3.47 3.01 8.42
C LEU A 12 3.36 4.30 7.60
N VAL A 13 4.11 5.34 7.98
CA VAL A 13 3.96 6.70 7.45
C VAL A 13 5.24 7.51 7.60
N ASN A 14 5.50 8.36 6.59
CA ASN A 14 6.54 9.37 6.67
C ASN A 14 6.28 10.38 7.80
N PHE A 15 7.28 10.60 8.67
CA PHE A 15 7.21 11.65 9.69
C PHE A 15 8.56 12.34 9.88
N ASN A 16 8.50 13.57 10.37
CA ASN A 16 9.65 14.29 10.90
C ASN A 16 9.52 14.41 12.41
N SER A 17 10.59 14.15 13.14
CA SER A 17 10.63 14.35 14.58
C SER A 17 11.69 15.38 14.98
N TYR A 18 11.38 16.18 16.00
CA TYR A 18 12.32 17.10 16.62
C TYR A 18 12.07 17.17 18.13
N GLU A 19 13.14 17.46 18.86
CA GLU A 19 13.12 17.69 20.31
C GLU A 19 13.45 19.16 20.55
N ASP A 20 12.59 19.88 21.29
CA ASP A 20 12.80 21.30 21.57
C ASP A 20 13.78 21.53 22.73
N GLU A 21 14.15 22.79 22.98
CA GLU A 21 15.07 23.17 24.06
C GLU A 21 14.58 22.78 25.47
N ASN A 22 13.28 22.49 25.61
CA ASN A 22 12.65 22.04 26.86
C ASN A 22 12.58 20.50 26.97
N GLY A 23 13.17 19.76 26.02
CA GLY A 23 13.11 18.30 25.95
C GLY A 23 11.75 17.75 25.50
N GLN A 24 10.88 18.59 24.93
CA GLN A 24 9.58 18.16 24.43
C GLN A 24 9.73 17.58 23.02
N PHE A 25 9.36 16.31 22.88
CA PHE A 25 9.40 15.61 21.61
C PHE A 25 8.14 15.89 20.78
N SER A 26 8.33 16.20 19.49
CA SER A 26 7.25 16.47 18.54
C SER A 26 7.40 15.61 17.29
N ILE A 27 6.27 15.12 16.78
CA ILE A 27 6.18 14.33 15.54
C ILE A 27 5.24 15.05 14.58
N ASN A 28 5.74 15.36 13.39
CA ASN A 28 4.99 15.95 12.30
C ASN A 28 4.81 14.94 11.17
N VAL A 29 3.57 14.77 10.70
CA VAL A 29 3.22 13.96 9.53
C VAL A 29 2.57 14.88 8.51
N GLY A 30 3.05 14.87 7.26
CA GLY A 30 2.37 15.57 6.17
C GLY A 30 2.11 17.06 6.38
N GLY A 31 2.89 17.73 7.25
CA GLY A 31 2.77 19.16 7.56
C GLY A 31 2.02 19.49 8.86
N ALA A 32 1.42 18.51 9.54
CA ALA A 32 0.68 18.71 10.79
C ALA A 32 1.23 17.84 11.95
N LEU A 33 1.00 18.30 13.18
CA LEU A 33 1.49 17.64 14.39
C LEU A 33 0.64 16.42 14.74
N LEU A 34 1.27 15.24 14.74
CA LEU A 34 0.69 14.01 15.26
C LEU A 34 0.89 13.88 16.77
N VAL A 35 2.08 14.25 17.26
CA VAL A 35 2.42 14.22 18.69
C VAL A 35 3.14 15.51 19.07
N LYS A 36 2.77 16.09 20.20
CA LYS A 36 3.49 17.19 20.84
C LYS A 36 3.50 16.99 22.36
N GLY A 37 4.63 16.56 22.91
CA GLY A 37 4.74 16.23 24.33
C GLY A 37 3.76 15.13 24.73
N ALA A 38 2.84 15.43 25.65
CA ALA A 38 1.79 14.50 26.08
C ALA A 38 0.54 14.48 25.18
N ASN A 39 0.40 15.47 24.29
CA ASN A 39 -0.75 15.58 23.40
C ASN A 39 -0.51 14.82 22.10
N HIS A 40 -1.58 14.21 21.58
CA HIS A 40 -1.57 13.52 20.30
C HIS A 40 -2.85 13.80 19.53
N ASP A 41 -2.76 13.72 18.21
CA ASP A 41 -3.91 13.63 17.32
C ASP A 41 -3.96 12.20 16.72
N GLY A 42 -5.01 11.92 15.95
CA GLY A 42 -5.16 10.64 15.25
C GLY A 42 -5.63 10.82 13.82
N PHE A 43 -5.62 9.72 13.09
CA PHE A 43 -6.21 9.64 11.76
C PHE A 43 -7.61 9.03 11.81
N THR A 44 -8.46 9.45 10.89
CA THR A 44 -9.74 8.81 10.59
C THR A 44 -9.77 8.43 9.12
N PHE A 45 -10.46 7.34 8.80
CA PHE A 45 -10.65 6.89 7.43
C PHE A 45 -12.08 7.24 6.98
N ASP A 46 -12.20 8.22 6.09
CA ASP A 46 -13.47 8.72 5.62
C ASP A 46 -13.89 8.00 4.34
N LYS A 47 -14.94 7.18 4.45
CA LYS A 47 -15.51 6.41 3.33
C LYS A 47 -16.49 7.20 2.49
N ASN A 48 -16.84 8.42 2.90
CA ASN A 48 -17.80 9.25 2.16
C ASN A 48 -17.16 9.96 0.96
N ASP A 49 -15.83 10.09 0.96
CA ASP A 49 -15.08 10.56 -0.20
C ASP A 49 -14.84 9.41 -1.19
N SER A 50 -14.74 9.75 -2.49
CA SER A 50 -14.43 8.80 -3.56
C SER A 50 -13.21 9.29 -4.35
N PRO A 51 -12.04 8.63 -4.22
CA PRO A 51 -11.76 7.49 -3.35
C PRO A 51 -11.74 7.88 -1.86
N ALA A 52 -11.94 6.90 -0.97
CA ALA A 52 -11.95 7.13 0.47
C ALA A 52 -10.58 7.63 0.96
N VAL A 53 -10.54 8.73 1.71
CA VAL A 53 -9.28 9.37 2.12
C VAL A 53 -9.02 9.27 3.62
N ILE A 54 -7.75 9.33 4.00
CA ILE A 54 -7.32 9.45 5.40
C ILE A 54 -7.33 10.92 5.77
N LYS A 55 -8.03 11.27 6.85
CA LYS A 55 -8.15 12.63 7.37
C LYS A 55 -7.61 12.74 8.79
N TRP A 56 -7.20 13.94 9.18
CA TRP A 56 -6.91 14.26 10.57
C TRP A 56 -8.20 14.22 11.39
N LYS A 57 -8.17 13.56 12.55
CA LYS A 57 -9.33 13.44 13.43
C LYS A 57 -9.77 14.81 13.97
N SER A 58 -8.82 15.69 14.29
CA SER A 58 -9.13 17.00 14.87
C SER A 58 -9.48 18.06 13.82
N TYR A 59 -8.92 17.99 12.60
CA TYR A 59 -9.10 19.03 11.57
C TYR A 59 -10.09 18.64 10.46
N GLY A 60 -10.36 17.35 10.27
CA GLY A 60 -11.19 16.86 9.16
C GLY A 60 -10.57 17.05 7.77
N THR A 61 -9.29 17.44 7.68
CA THR A 61 -8.57 17.66 6.43
C THR A 61 -7.78 16.41 6.01
N PRO A 62 -7.58 16.15 4.70
CA PRO A 62 -6.78 15.03 4.24
C PRO A 62 -5.34 15.07 4.78
N VAL A 63 -4.82 13.91 5.17
CA VAL A 63 -3.42 13.74 5.57
C VAL A 63 -2.56 13.58 4.33
N ASN A 64 -1.51 14.39 4.19
CA ASN A 64 -0.55 14.23 3.11
C ASN A 64 0.46 13.13 3.42
N ILE A 65 0.16 11.90 2.99
CA ILE A 65 1.02 10.72 3.20
C ILE A 65 1.87 10.51 1.95
N SER A 66 3.19 10.66 2.09
CA SER A 66 4.15 10.60 0.98
C SER A 66 4.89 9.26 0.86
N SER A 67 4.97 8.48 1.93
CA SER A 67 5.62 7.15 1.97
C SER A 67 5.09 6.32 3.14
N GLY A 68 5.59 5.08 3.25
CA GLY A 68 5.15 4.09 4.23
C GLY A 68 4.08 3.16 3.67
N GLU A 69 3.69 2.18 4.48
CA GLU A 69 2.70 1.17 4.13
C GLU A 69 1.35 1.80 3.73
N LEU A 70 0.93 2.87 4.42
CA LEU A 70 -0.31 3.58 4.10
C LEU A 70 -0.29 4.16 2.69
N LYS A 71 0.83 4.74 2.27
CA LYS A 71 0.99 5.26 0.90
C LYS A 71 0.92 4.13 -0.13
N GLY A 72 1.62 3.01 0.14
CA GLY A 72 1.60 1.85 -0.74
C GLY A 72 0.20 1.25 -0.90
N MET A 73 -0.57 1.14 0.20
CA MET A 73 -1.96 0.68 0.16
C MET A 73 -2.86 1.63 -0.64
N MET A 74 -2.70 2.94 -0.47
CA MET A 74 -3.46 3.95 -1.23
C MET A 74 -3.15 3.87 -2.72
N GLU A 75 -1.88 3.78 -3.12
CA GLU A 75 -1.49 3.64 -4.53
C GLU A 75 -1.99 2.32 -5.14
N LEU A 76 -1.89 1.23 -4.38
CA LEU A 76 -2.42 -0.06 -4.83
C LEU A 76 -3.93 0.04 -5.09
N ARG A 77 -4.70 0.57 -4.14
CA ARG A 77 -6.16 0.67 -4.25
C ARG A 77 -6.58 1.65 -5.36
N ASP A 78 -6.05 2.87 -5.33
CA ASP A 78 -6.58 3.99 -6.13
C ASP A 78 -6.02 4.06 -7.55
N GLN A 79 -4.81 3.53 -7.77
CA GLN A 79 -4.16 3.63 -9.08
C GLN A 79 -4.07 2.25 -9.74
N LYS A 80 -3.51 1.25 -9.05
CA LYS A 80 -3.26 -0.06 -9.65
C LYS A 80 -4.55 -0.87 -9.82
N VAL A 81 -5.24 -1.15 -8.71
CA VAL A 81 -6.47 -1.94 -8.71
C VAL A 81 -7.57 -1.22 -9.48
N GLN A 82 -7.77 0.08 -9.25
CA GLN A 82 -8.74 0.85 -10.03
C GLN A 82 -8.43 0.79 -11.53
N GLY A 83 -7.16 0.98 -11.94
CA GLY A 83 -6.78 0.87 -13.34
C GLY A 83 -7.02 -0.52 -13.95
N TYR A 84 -6.92 -1.60 -13.17
CA TYR A 84 -7.27 -2.95 -13.62
C TYR A 84 -8.78 -3.12 -13.77
N ILE A 85 -9.56 -2.59 -12.81
CA ILE A 85 -11.03 -2.58 -12.87
C ILE A 85 -11.50 -1.80 -14.10
N ASP A 86 -10.90 -0.64 -14.38
CA ASP A 86 -11.26 0.19 -15.53
C ASP A 86 -10.97 -0.52 -16.86
N ARG A 87 -9.86 -1.26 -16.96
CA ARG A 87 -9.57 -2.08 -18.15
C ARG A 87 -10.55 -3.24 -18.30
N LEU A 88 -10.87 -3.93 -17.20
CA LEU A 88 -11.86 -5.00 -17.22
C LEU A 88 -13.25 -4.47 -17.59
N ALA A 89 -13.58 -3.26 -17.14
CA ALA A 89 -14.79 -2.55 -17.51
C ALA A 89 -14.87 -2.29 -19.02
N VAL A 90 -13.79 -1.77 -19.62
CA VAL A 90 -13.71 -1.57 -21.08
C VAL A 90 -13.87 -2.89 -21.84
N PHE A 91 -13.23 -3.96 -21.37
CA PHE A 91 -13.42 -5.30 -21.94
C PHE A 91 -14.89 -5.73 -21.89
N ALA A 92 -15.52 -5.63 -20.72
CA ALA A 92 -16.88 -6.06 -20.48
C ALA A 92 -17.89 -5.28 -21.31
N SER A 93 -17.77 -3.95 -21.34
CA SER A 93 -18.66 -3.09 -22.12
C SER A 93 -18.52 -3.35 -23.62
N THR A 94 -17.28 -3.46 -24.11
CA THR A 94 -17.02 -3.73 -25.53
C THR A 94 -17.56 -5.10 -25.93
N PHE A 95 -17.34 -6.13 -25.09
CA PHE A 95 -17.86 -7.46 -25.35
C PHE A 95 -19.38 -7.48 -25.42
N ALA A 96 -20.07 -6.93 -24.41
CA ALA A 96 -21.53 -6.88 -24.38
C ALA A 96 -22.09 -6.11 -25.59
N GLN A 97 -21.51 -4.96 -25.92
CA GLN A 97 -21.93 -4.14 -27.06
C GLN A 97 -21.76 -4.88 -28.39
N LYS A 98 -20.57 -5.43 -28.67
CA LYS A 98 -20.29 -6.14 -29.93
C LYS A 98 -21.09 -7.43 -30.05
N PHE A 99 -21.32 -8.14 -28.94
CA PHE A 99 -22.18 -9.30 -28.94
C PHE A 99 -23.63 -8.92 -29.24
N ASN A 100 -24.14 -7.87 -28.60
CA ASN A 100 -25.49 -7.36 -28.87
C ASN A 100 -25.65 -6.82 -30.29
N GLU A 101 -24.63 -6.19 -30.88
CA GLU A 101 -24.64 -5.77 -32.29
C GLU A 101 -24.85 -6.97 -33.23
N ILE A 102 -24.11 -8.06 -33.03
CA ILE A 102 -24.25 -9.27 -33.85
C ILE A 102 -25.58 -9.97 -33.57
N HIS A 103 -25.97 -10.09 -32.29
CA HIS A 103 -27.22 -10.75 -31.91
C HIS A 103 -28.46 -10.06 -32.51
N ARG A 104 -28.46 -8.71 -32.56
CA ARG A 104 -29.54 -7.91 -33.16
C ARG A 104 -29.69 -8.07 -34.68
N ASN A 105 -28.63 -8.51 -35.36
CA ASN A 105 -28.66 -8.76 -36.80
C ASN A 105 -29.19 -10.16 -37.15
N GLY A 106 -29.31 -11.06 -36.17
CA GLY A 106 -29.85 -12.40 -36.37
C GLY A 106 -31.36 -12.47 -36.22
N PHE A 107 -31.87 -13.69 -36.40
CA PHE A 107 -33.28 -14.05 -36.20
C PHE A 107 -33.43 -15.15 -35.16
N ASP A 108 -34.47 -15.02 -34.34
CA ASP A 108 -34.83 -15.95 -33.28
C ASP A 108 -35.55 -17.21 -33.82
N LEU A 109 -35.90 -18.16 -32.96
CA LEU A 109 -36.57 -19.41 -33.37
C LEU A 109 -37.95 -19.18 -34.02
N ASN A 110 -38.57 -18.03 -33.76
CA ASN A 110 -39.88 -17.65 -34.25
C ASN A 110 -39.80 -16.77 -35.52
N GLY A 111 -38.59 -16.47 -36.01
CA GLY A 111 -38.36 -15.61 -37.18
C GLY A 111 -38.50 -14.11 -36.89
N ASN A 112 -38.47 -13.70 -35.62
CA ASN A 112 -38.36 -12.30 -35.23
C ASN A 112 -36.89 -11.87 -35.23
N GLN A 113 -36.66 -10.57 -35.40
CA GLN A 113 -35.32 -10.00 -35.29
C GLN A 113 -34.82 -10.08 -33.84
N GLY A 114 -33.53 -10.39 -33.67
CA GLY A 114 -32.89 -10.49 -32.37
C GLY A 114 -32.91 -9.18 -31.58
N GLY A 115 -33.09 -9.30 -30.26
CA GLY A 115 -32.92 -8.21 -29.31
C GLY A 115 -31.48 -8.11 -28.78
N ASN A 116 -31.30 -7.40 -27.67
CA ASN A 116 -30.06 -7.46 -26.92
C ASN A 116 -29.95 -8.80 -26.17
N PHE A 117 -28.78 -9.43 -26.21
CA PHE A 117 -28.52 -10.65 -25.44
C PHE A 117 -28.07 -10.32 -24.03
N PHE A 118 -27.17 -9.34 -23.93
CA PHE A 118 -26.69 -8.76 -22.68
C PHE A 118 -27.39 -7.44 -22.40
N LYS A 119 -27.46 -7.01 -21.14
CA LYS A 119 -28.03 -5.71 -20.78
C LYS A 119 -27.25 -4.57 -21.47
N ASP A 120 -28.00 -3.63 -22.03
CA ASP A 120 -27.46 -2.42 -22.66
C ASP A 120 -28.11 -1.20 -22.00
N SER A 121 -27.33 -0.45 -21.22
CA SER A 121 -27.80 0.79 -20.61
C SER A 121 -26.62 1.71 -20.30
N GLN A 122 -26.80 2.97 -20.65
CA GLN A 122 -25.85 4.07 -20.37
C GLN A 122 -25.65 4.31 -18.88
N ASN A 123 -26.52 3.77 -18.01
CA ASN A 123 -26.49 3.97 -16.55
C ASN A 123 -26.03 2.74 -15.77
N LEU A 124 -25.70 1.63 -16.44
CA LEU A 124 -25.21 0.44 -15.76
C LEU A 124 -23.70 0.51 -15.59
N ALA A 125 -23.22 0.05 -14.45
CA ALA A 125 -21.80 -0.12 -14.26
C ALA A 125 -21.28 -1.20 -15.24
N PRO A 126 -20.02 -1.12 -15.71
CA PRO A 126 -19.50 -2.05 -16.71
C PRO A 126 -19.61 -3.54 -16.33
N TYR A 127 -19.57 -3.87 -15.05
CA TYR A 127 -19.76 -5.24 -14.55
C TYR A 127 -21.22 -5.73 -14.63
N GLU A 128 -22.20 -4.83 -14.69
CA GLU A 128 -23.62 -5.17 -14.86
C GLU A 128 -23.98 -5.42 -16.32
N LEU A 129 -23.14 -4.97 -17.27
CA LEU A 129 -23.37 -5.12 -18.70
C LEU A 129 -23.26 -6.56 -19.18
N ILE A 130 -22.49 -7.44 -18.52
CA ILE A 130 -22.39 -8.87 -18.90
C ILE A 130 -23.61 -9.69 -18.39
N ALA A 131 -24.56 -9.08 -17.68
CA ALA A 131 -25.79 -9.78 -17.31
C ALA A 131 -26.65 -10.05 -18.55
N VAL A 132 -27.20 -11.27 -18.66
CA VAL A 132 -28.14 -11.63 -19.73
C VAL A 132 -29.43 -10.83 -19.56
N ASP A 133 -29.99 -10.39 -20.69
CA ASP A 133 -31.24 -9.64 -20.73
C ASP A 133 -32.44 -10.51 -20.26
N GLN A 134 -33.40 -9.87 -19.59
CA GLN A 134 -34.55 -10.56 -19.03
C GLN A 134 -35.42 -11.23 -20.10
N ASP A 135 -35.48 -10.65 -21.32
CA ASP A 135 -36.24 -11.20 -22.42
C ASP A 135 -35.71 -12.58 -22.82
N ILE A 136 -34.38 -12.72 -22.94
CA ILE A 136 -33.71 -13.99 -23.25
C ILE A 136 -33.89 -15.01 -22.12
N LEU A 137 -33.85 -14.57 -20.86
CA LEU A 137 -34.07 -15.45 -19.71
C LEU A 137 -35.52 -15.94 -19.62
N SER A 138 -36.48 -15.12 -20.05
CA SER A 138 -37.90 -15.47 -20.05
C SER A 138 -38.28 -16.43 -21.18
N ASP A 139 -37.59 -16.33 -22.32
CA ASP A 139 -37.80 -17.19 -23.48
C ASP A 139 -36.48 -17.43 -24.22
N ILE A 140 -35.94 -18.63 -24.04
CA ILE A 140 -34.70 -19.09 -24.69
C ILE A 140 -34.86 -19.12 -26.22
N GLY A 141 -36.09 -19.22 -26.74
CA GLY A 141 -36.39 -19.14 -28.16
C GLY A 141 -36.04 -17.80 -28.80
N ARG A 142 -35.81 -16.75 -28.00
CA ARG A 142 -35.39 -15.41 -28.44
C ARG A 142 -33.90 -15.29 -28.77
N ILE A 143 -33.11 -16.35 -28.56
CA ILE A 143 -31.71 -16.37 -28.96
C ILE A 143 -31.64 -16.37 -30.50
N ALA A 144 -31.08 -15.30 -31.05
CA ALA A 144 -31.03 -15.04 -32.48
C ALA A 144 -29.87 -15.78 -33.15
N ALA A 145 -30.03 -17.09 -33.34
CA ALA A 145 -28.98 -17.97 -33.88
C ALA A 145 -28.92 -17.99 -35.43
N ALA A 146 -30.03 -17.71 -36.11
CA ALA A 146 -30.12 -17.73 -37.56
C ALA A 146 -29.64 -16.41 -38.17
N GLY A 147 -28.93 -16.48 -39.30
CA GLY A 147 -28.55 -15.31 -40.09
C GLY A 147 -29.59 -14.95 -41.15
N ASN A 148 -30.40 -15.92 -41.60
CA ASN A 148 -31.50 -15.71 -42.53
C ASN A 148 -32.82 -16.24 -41.97
N LYS A 149 -33.89 -15.45 -42.14
CA LYS A 149 -35.24 -15.80 -41.73
C LYS A 149 -35.76 -17.08 -42.41
N ASP A 150 -35.41 -17.31 -43.67
CA ASP A 150 -35.87 -18.48 -44.45
C ASP A 150 -35.15 -19.77 -44.06
N GLY A 151 -34.06 -19.68 -43.29
CA GLY A 151 -33.29 -20.81 -42.79
C GLY A 151 -33.78 -21.37 -41.46
N ILE A 152 -34.89 -20.85 -40.93
CA ILE A 152 -35.44 -21.25 -39.63
C ILE A 152 -36.50 -22.35 -39.82
N PRO A 153 -36.45 -23.44 -39.03
CA PRO A 153 -35.41 -23.79 -38.06
C PRO A 153 -34.22 -24.50 -38.74
N GLY A 154 -32.99 -24.22 -38.27
CA GLY A 154 -31.78 -24.97 -38.65
C GLY A 154 -30.56 -24.11 -39.00
N ASP A 155 -30.75 -22.84 -39.36
CA ASP A 155 -29.65 -21.91 -39.61
C ASP A 155 -28.93 -21.51 -38.32
N ASN A 156 -27.61 -21.64 -38.32
CA ASN A 156 -26.71 -21.28 -37.21
C ASN A 156 -25.64 -20.25 -37.62
N THR A 157 -25.82 -19.57 -38.75
CA THR A 157 -24.84 -18.62 -39.29
C THR A 157 -24.54 -17.50 -38.30
N ASN A 158 -25.57 -16.89 -37.69
CA ASN A 158 -25.36 -15.83 -36.70
C ASN A 158 -24.73 -16.36 -35.40
N ALA A 159 -25.09 -17.59 -35.00
CA ALA A 159 -24.43 -18.24 -33.86
C ALA A 159 -22.93 -18.49 -34.10
N LEU A 160 -22.54 -18.84 -35.33
CA LEU A 160 -21.13 -18.97 -35.71
C LEU A 160 -20.42 -17.61 -35.69
N GLU A 161 -21.10 -16.54 -36.10
CA GLU A 161 -20.57 -15.17 -35.98
C GLU A 161 -20.35 -14.75 -34.51
N LEU A 162 -21.32 -15.03 -33.64
CA LEU A 162 -21.21 -14.79 -32.20
C LEU A 162 -20.06 -15.60 -31.58
N ALA A 163 -19.88 -16.86 -31.98
CA ALA A 163 -18.75 -17.67 -31.53
C ALA A 163 -17.40 -17.11 -32.01
N GLY A 164 -17.37 -16.56 -33.22
CA GLY A 164 -16.18 -15.94 -33.81
C GLY A 164 -15.80 -14.58 -33.22
N ILE A 165 -16.64 -13.98 -32.36
CA ILE A 165 -16.40 -12.65 -31.79
C ILE A 165 -15.06 -12.59 -31.03
N LYS A 166 -14.70 -13.69 -30.37
CA LYS A 166 -13.49 -13.82 -29.57
C LYS A 166 -12.21 -13.52 -30.35
N SER A 167 -12.16 -13.92 -31.63
CA SER A 167 -11.01 -13.77 -32.52
C SER A 167 -11.12 -12.59 -33.49
N ARG A 168 -12.22 -11.83 -33.46
CA ARG A 168 -12.37 -10.62 -34.29
C ARG A 168 -11.58 -9.48 -33.69
N HIS A 169 -10.97 -8.68 -34.56
CA HIS A 169 -10.26 -7.47 -34.16
C HIS A 169 -11.25 -6.32 -33.99
N PHE A 170 -11.18 -5.62 -32.86
CA PHE A 170 -11.99 -4.45 -32.56
C PHE A 170 -11.09 -3.25 -32.26
N ASN A 171 -11.43 -2.09 -32.84
CA ASN A 171 -10.63 -0.88 -32.71
C ASN A 171 -10.67 -0.31 -31.29
N GLU A 172 -11.82 -0.47 -30.61
CA GLU A 172 -12.08 -0.02 -29.25
C GLU A 172 -11.11 -0.65 -28.23
N ILE A 173 -10.68 -1.89 -28.47
CA ILE A 173 -9.72 -2.62 -27.65
C ILE A 173 -8.35 -2.83 -28.34
N SER A 174 -8.18 -2.29 -29.56
CA SER A 174 -6.94 -2.38 -30.35
C SER A 174 -6.39 -3.81 -30.48
N GLY A 175 -7.27 -4.78 -30.69
CA GLY A 175 -6.90 -6.19 -30.72
C GLY A 175 -8.10 -7.12 -30.70
N THR A 176 -7.85 -8.40 -30.44
CA THR A 176 -8.90 -9.36 -30.11
C THR A 176 -9.23 -9.32 -28.62
N PHE A 177 -10.37 -9.91 -28.22
CA PHE A 177 -10.70 -10.04 -26.81
C PHE A 177 -9.67 -10.88 -26.05
N ASP A 178 -9.09 -11.90 -26.69
CA ASP A 178 -8.01 -12.71 -26.11
C ASP A 178 -6.74 -11.90 -25.88
N ASP A 179 -6.33 -11.09 -26.87
CA ASP A 179 -5.15 -10.24 -26.75
C ASP A 179 -5.33 -9.20 -25.65
N TYR A 180 -6.51 -8.57 -25.59
CA TYR A 180 -6.79 -7.55 -24.58
C TYR A 180 -6.77 -8.14 -23.17
N TYR A 181 -7.46 -9.26 -22.96
CA TYR A 181 -7.48 -9.94 -21.65
C TYR A 181 -6.10 -10.48 -21.27
N GLY A 182 -5.38 -11.07 -22.22
CA GLY A 182 -3.99 -11.49 -22.04
C GLY A 182 -3.09 -10.33 -21.63
N SER A 183 -3.21 -9.16 -22.27
CA SER A 183 -2.45 -7.96 -21.94
C SER A 183 -2.75 -7.43 -20.52
N LEU A 184 -4.00 -7.56 -20.06
CA LEU A 184 -4.39 -7.19 -18.69
C LEU A 184 -3.71 -8.11 -17.67
N ILE A 185 -3.75 -9.42 -17.88
CA ILE A 185 -3.06 -10.40 -17.02
C ILE A 185 -1.55 -10.13 -17.03
N SER A 186 -0.95 -9.93 -18.21
CA SER A 186 0.47 -9.61 -18.33
C SER A 186 0.83 -8.33 -17.59
N LYS A 187 -0.02 -7.28 -17.65
CA LYS A 187 0.21 -6.04 -16.91
C LYS A 187 0.21 -6.26 -15.41
N ILE A 188 -0.74 -7.03 -14.88
CA ILE A 188 -0.79 -7.38 -13.45
C ILE A 188 0.47 -8.16 -13.05
N GLY A 189 0.89 -9.11 -13.88
CA GLY A 189 2.10 -9.90 -13.64
C GLY A 189 3.38 -9.04 -13.62
N ILE A 190 3.54 -8.13 -14.58
CA ILE A 190 4.69 -7.21 -14.67
C ILE A 190 4.71 -6.27 -13.47
N ASP A 191 3.57 -5.66 -13.11
CA ASP A 191 3.47 -4.73 -11.99
C ASP A 191 3.74 -5.44 -10.65
N SER A 192 3.25 -6.68 -10.49
CA SER A 192 3.55 -7.49 -9.32
C SER A 192 5.03 -7.86 -9.24
N GLN A 193 5.65 -8.21 -10.36
CA GLN A 193 7.07 -8.54 -10.41
C GLN A 193 7.95 -7.31 -10.12
N GLU A 194 7.57 -6.15 -10.65
CA GLU A 194 8.23 -4.87 -10.39
C GLU A 194 8.12 -4.47 -8.91
N ALA A 195 6.91 -4.53 -8.34
CA ALA A 195 6.69 -4.26 -6.93
C ALA A 195 7.49 -5.20 -6.02
N GLY A 196 7.53 -6.50 -6.33
CA GLY A 196 8.33 -7.48 -5.59
C GLY A 196 9.84 -7.20 -5.66
N ARG A 197 10.37 -6.84 -6.85
CA ARG A 197 11.77 -6.44 -6.98
C ARG A 197 12.09 -5.18 -6.17
N MET A 198 11.21 -4.18 -6.21
CA MET A 198 11.40 -2.93 -5.48
C MET A 198 11.35 -3.14 -3.96
N ALA A 199 10.41 -3.95 -3.47
CA ALA A 199 10.32 -4.32 -2.06
C ALA A 199 11.60 -5.02 -1.57
N ASN A 200 12.08 -6.03 -2.30
CA ASN A 200 13.33 -6.74 -1.96
C ASN A 200 14.55 -5.80 -1.94
N SER A 201 14.63 -4.88 -2.91
CA SER A 201 15.72 -3.88 -2.95
C SER A 201 15.66 -2.95 -1.73
N GLN A 202 14.46 -2.50 -1.35
CA GLN A 202 14.28 -1.61 -0.21
C GLN A 202 14.59 -2.32 1.11
N GLU A 203 14.15 -3.58 1.26
CA GLU A 203 14.48 -4.43 2.41
C GLU A 203 15.99 -4.62 2.55
N PHE A 204 16.69 -4.86 1.44
CA PHE A 204 18.14 -4.94 1.44
C PHE A 204 18.79 -3.64 1.92
N ILE A 205 18.36 -2.48 1.43
CA ILE A 205 18.87 -1.17 1.87
C ILE A 205 18.62 -0.96 3.36
N VAL A 206 17.41 -1.24 3.85
CA VAL A 206 17.05 -1.13 5.27
C VAL A 206 17.94 -2.03 6.13
N SER A 207 18.19 -3.28 5.70
CA SER A 207 19.08 -4.20 6.42
C SER A 207 20.53 -3.68 6.51
N GLN A 208 21.04 -3.08 5.44
CA GLN A 208 22.39 -2.48 5.41
C GLN A 208 22.47 -1.27 6.35
N LEU A 209 21.43 -0.42 6.38
CA LEU A 209 21.36 0.73 7.27
C LEU A 209 21.24 0.30 8.74
N ASP A 210 20.44 -0.72 9.04
CA ASP A 210 20.32 -1.25 10.40
C ASP A 210 21.64 -1.87 10.87
N GLN A 211 22.34 -2.60 10.00
CA GLN A 211 23.66 -3.14 10.32
C GLN A 211 24.69 -2.02 10.59
N ARG A 212 24.67 -0.94 9.80
CA ARG A 212 25.51 0.25 10.05
C ARG A 212 25.14 0.91 11.37
N ARG A 213 23.85 1.12 11.63
CA ARG A 213 23.34 1.68 12.89
C ARG A 213 23.81 0.85 14.08
N LYS A 214 23.72 -0.49 14.01
CA LYS A 214 24.25 -1.41 15.04
C LYS A 214 25.76 -1.36 15.18
N SER A 215 26.52 -1.11 14.10
CA SER A 215 27.97 -0.98 14.18
C SER A 215 28.43 0.31 14.85
N THR A 216 27.67 1.40 14.71
CA THR A 216 27.97 2.69 15.34
C THR A 216 27.37 2.81 16.75
N SER A 217 26.18 2.24 16.94
CA SER A 217 25.45 2.24 18.22
C SER A 217 25.77 1.01 19.09
N GLY A 218 26.58 0.09 18.55
CA GLY A 218 27.08 -1.08 19.23
C GLY A 218 28.14 -0.67 20.22
N VAL A 219 27.78 -0.67 21.50
CA VAL A 219 28.72 -0.47 22.59
C VAL A 219 29.71 -1.63 22.59
N SER A 220 30.99 -1.35 22.36
CA SER A 220 32.03 -2.37 22.44
C SER A 220 32.18 -2.81 23.90
N LEU A 221 31.92 -4.10 24.19
CA LEU A 221 32.13 -4.66 25.53
C LEU A 221 33.57 -4.46 26.01
N ASP A 222 34.53 -4.45 25.09
CA ASP A 222 35.94 -4.21 25.40
C ASP A 222 36.20 -2.75 25.78
N GLU A 223 35.50 -1.79 25.15
CA GLU A 223 35.61 -0.38 25.47
C GLU A 223 34.89 -0.02 26.77
N GLU A 224 33.74 -0.65 27.06
CA GLU A 224 33.08 -0.54 28.36
C GLU A 224 33.86 -1.26 29.47
N MET A 225 34.51 -2.38 29.17
CA MET A 225 35.41 -3.04 30.12
C MET A 225 36.65 -2.17 30.38
N ALA A 226 37.23 -1.54 29.36
CA ALA A 226 38.32 -0.59 29.51
C ALA A 226 37.90 0.64 30.34
N LYS A 227 36.71 1.20 30.10
CA LYS A 227 36.13 2.27 30.92
C LYS A 227 35.86 1.80 32.35
N MET A 228 35.35 0.59 32.55
CA MET A 228 35.14 0.01 33.87
C MET A 228 36.45 -0.12 34.64
N VAL A 229 37.49 -0.67 34.00
CA VAL A 229 38.84 -0.78 34.57
C VAL A 229 39.42 0.60 34.86
N MET A 230 39.25 1.57 33.95
CA MET A 230 39.65 2.96 34.16
C MET A 230 38.93 3.59 35.35
N HIS A 231 37.61 3.43 35.47
CA HIS A 231 36.82 3.92 36.60
C HIS A 231 37.21 3.23 37.90
N GLN A 232 37.54 1.94 37.88
CA GLN A 232 38.05 1.21 39.04
C GLN A 232 39.43 1.72 39.47
N HIS A 233 40.34 1.99 38.52
CA HIS A 233 41.64 2.61 38.81
C HIS A 233 41.50 4.04 39.32
N ALA A 234 40.62 4.85 38.73
CA ALA A 234 40.33 6.20 39.21
C ALA A 234 39.76 6.18 40.63
N TYR A 235 38.85 5.25 40.93
CA TYR A 235 38.28 5.08 42.27
C TYR A 235 39.34 4.65 43.30
N THR A 236 40.18 3.68 42.96
CA THR A 236 41.27 3.23 43.85
C THR A 236 42.34 4.31 44.05
N ALA A 237 42.66 5.10 43.02
CA ALA A 237 43.55 6.25 43.14
C ALA A 237 42.94 7.33 44.04
N ALA A 238 41.66 7.68 43.84
CA ALA A 238 40.94 8.62 44.69
C ALA A 238 40.88 8.15 46.15
N ALA A 239 40.63 6.85 46.38
CA ALA A 239 40.65 6.26 47.72
C ALA A 239 42.03 6.38 48.39
N ARG A 240 43.13 6.17 47.64
CA ARG A 240 44.50 6.39 48.15
C ARG A 240 44.77 7.85 48.46
N VAL A 241 44.27 8.79 47.65
CA VAL A 241 44.37 10.23 47.94
C VAL A 241 43.62 10.55 49.23
N ILE A 242 42.42 10.00 49.42
CA ILE A 242 41.66 10.16 50.68
C ILE A 242 42.45 9.60 51.86
N THR A 243 43.01 8.39 51.74
CA THR A 243 43.86 7.81 52.80
C THR A 243 45.10 8.65 53.09
N ALA A 244 45.76 9.20 52.06
CA ALA A 244 46.90 10.09 52.25
C ALA A 244 46.48 11.40 52.94
N VAL A 245 45.32 11.95 52.58
CA VAL A 245 44.72 13.11 53.27
C VAL A 245 44.38 12.77 54.72
N ASP A 246 43.78 11.61 55.00
CA ASP A 246 43.50 11.14 56.35
C ASP A 246 44.78 11.01 57.18
N GLN A 247 45.86 10.49 56.59
CA GLN A 247 47.17 10.38 57.24
C GLN A 247 47.84 11.75 57.47
N MET A 248 47.69 12.69 56.54
CA MET A 248 48.16 14.06 56.72
C MET A 248 47.37 14.76 57.85
N ILE A 249 46.04 14.59 57.88
CA ILE A 249 45.19 15.12 58.96
C ILE A 249 45.61 14.49 60.30
N ASP A 250 45.78 13.17 60.37
CA ASP A 250 46.23 12.49 61.59
C ASP A 250 47.61 12.99 62.04
N THR A 251 48.54 13.21 61.11
CA THR A 251 49.88 13.73 61.44
C THR A 251 49.81 15.18 61.94
N ILE A 252 49.01 16.03 61.32
CA ILE A 252 48.82 17.42 61.76
C ILE A 252 48.14 17.47 63.14
N VAL A 253 47.06 16.71 63.32
CA VAL A 253 46.24 16.74 64.54
C VAL A 253 46.91 16.02 65.69
N ASN A 254 47.39 14.80 65.48
CA ASN A 254 47.88 13.93 66.55
C ASN A 254 49.41 13.93 66.70
N LYS A 255 50.20 14.26 65.67
CA LYS A 255 51.68 14.19 65.75
C LYS A 255 52.39 15.55 65.76
N MET A 256 51.79 16.63 65.24
CA MET A 256 52.37 17.98 65.33
C MET A 256 51.94 18.75 66.59
N GLY A 257 50.86 18.36 67.26
CA GLY A 257 50.36 19.01 68.47
C GLY A 257 51.03 18.61 69.79
N ILE A 258 52.03 17.73 69.80
CA ILE A 258 52.61 17.16 71.04
C ILE A 258 53.80 17.97 71.58
N VAL A 259 54.18 19.10 70.96
CA VAL A 259 55.23 19.97 71.52
C VAL A 259 54.58 20.93 72.53
N GLY A 260 54.30 20.41 73.72
CA GLY A 260 53.63 21.16 74.79
C GLY A 260 53.26 20.32 76.02
N ARG A 261 54.12 19.40 76.44
CA ARG A 261 54.21 18.91 77.83
C ARG A 261 55.68 18.68 78.18
#